data_AF-A0A0F9AEY0-F1
#
_entry.id   AF-A0A0F9AEY0-F1
#
_cell.length_a   1.000
_cell.length_b   1.000
_cell.length_c   1.000
_cell.angle_alpha   90.00
_cell.angle_beta   90.00
_cell.angle_gamma   90.00
#
_symmetry.space_group_name_H-M   'P 1'
#
loop_
_entity.id
_entity.type
_entity.pdbx_description
1 polymer ?
#
loop_
_entity_poly.entity_id
_entity_poly.type
_entity_poly.pdbx_seq_one_letter_code
_entity_poly.pdbx_strand_id
1 'polypeptide(L)'
;MYNDHIHARSVDGRSHPSRDWVKQMWSQIAHEIPIGWRICGENLYAEHSIPYTNLPSLFMGFSIWNDHNECLSWDETLEWFEILGIEPVPVLYDGIFDEDKIKQLYKSSDWERSEGYVIRKAAQFPYGAFKICVAKYVRENHIQTTKHWMQGRPIIPNKMRK
;
A
#
# COMPACT_ATOMS: atom_id res chain seq x y z
N MET A 1 9.35 -2.88 4.22
CA MET A 1 10.53 -3.61 3.73
C MET A 1 11.73 -2.75 4.05
N TYR A 2 12.76 -3.36 4.59
CA TYR A 2 14.08 -2.79 4.81
C TYR A 2 15.09 -3.57 3.95
N ASN A 3 16.36 -3.18 3.98
CA ASN A 3 17.39 -3.88 3.23
C ASN A 3 17.71 -5.29 3.77
N ASP A 4 17.47 -5.53 5.05
CA ASP A 4 17.82 -6.77 5.76
C ASP A 4 16.62 -7.63 6.17
N HIS A 5 15.40 -7.05 6.20
CA HIS A 5 14.19 -7.78 6.55
C HIS A 5 12.90 -7.18 5.99
N ILE A 6 11.82 -7.97 6.04
CA ILE A 6 10.45 -7.51 5.84
C ILE A 6 9.57 -7.94 7.01
N HIS A 7 8.58 -7.14 7.34
CA HIS A 7 7.56 -7.51 8.31
C HIS A 7 6.17 -7.02 7.85
N ALA A 8 5.14 -7.79 8.19
CA ALA A 8 3.76 -7.35 8.05
C ALA A 8 3.34 -6.57 9.31
N ARG A 9 2.35 -5.69 9.18
CA ARG A 9 1.71 -5.06 10.35
C ARG A 9 0.77 -6.02 11.10
N SER A 10 0.26 -7.03 10.40
CA SER A 10 -0.57 -8.10 10.97
C SER A 10 0.27 -9.06 11.82
N VAL A 11 -0.23 -9.39 13.02
CA VAL A 11 0.45 -10.17 14.07
C VAL A 11 0.44 -11.68 13.80
N ASP A 12 -0.29 -12.17 12.80
CA ASP A 12 -0.41 -13.60 12.56
C ASP A 12 0.84 -14.16 11.85
N GLY A 13 1.78 -14.70 12.62
CA GLY A 13 3.11 -15.18 12.19
C GLY A 13 3.13 -16.49 11.37
N ARG A 14 2.00 -16.95 10.83
CA ARG A 14 1.96 -18.21 10.06
C ARG A 14 2.61 -18.04 8.68
N SER A 15 3.39 -19.03 8.25
CA SER A 15 3.90 -19.10 6.87
C SER A 15 2.72 -19.15 5.91
N HIS A 16 2.73 -18.30 4.89
CA HIS A 16 1.58 -18.10 3.99
C HIS A 16 2.09 -17.79 2.57
N PRO A 17 1.55 -18.43 1.51
CA PRO A 17 2.04 -18.26 0.13
C PRO A 17 2.11 -16.80 -0.36
N SER A 18 1.18 -15.94 0.08
CA SER A 18 1.24 -14.50 -0.20
C SER A 18 2.50 -13.81 0.33
N ARG A 19 3.06 -14.29 1.43
CA ARG A 19 4.30 -13.77 2.00
C ARG A 19 5.49 -14.23 1.19
N ASP A 20 5.42 -15.42 0.60
CA ASP A 20 6.52 -15.97 -0.18
C ASP A 20 6.73 -15.19 -1.48
N TRP A 21 5.66 -14.78 -2.17
CA TRP A 21 5.76 -13.92 -3.34
C TRP A 21 6.43 -12.58 -3.00
N VAL A 22 5.97 -11.91 -1.94
CA VAL A 22 6.53 -10.61 -1.51
C VAL A 22 7.97 -10.76 -1.03
N LYS A 23 8.32 -11.87 -0.36
CA LYS A 23 9.70 -12.19 0.03
C LYS A 23 10.59 -12.42 -1.18
N GLN A 24 10.11 -13.11 -2.21
CA GLN A 24 10.85 -13.33 -3.44
C GLN A 24 11.11 -12.02 -4.18
N MET A 25 10.09 -11.16 -4.31
CA MET A 25 10.24 -9.83 -4.89
C MET A 25 11.25 -9.01 -4.09
N TRP A 26 11.09 -8.96 -2.77
CA TRP A 26 12.03 -8.28 -1.87
C TRP A 26 13.46 -8.80 -2.01
N SER A 27 13.69 -10.11 -2.13
CA SER A 27 15.04 -10.65 -2.22
C SER A 27 15.80 -10.20 -3.47
N GLN A 28 15.09 -9.78 -4.53
CA GLN A 28 15.72 -9.21 -5.73
C GLN A 28 16.21 -7.77 -5.48
N ILE A 29 15.48 -6.98 -4.69
CA ILE A 29 15.73 -5.54 -4.52
C ILE A 29 16.35 -5.17 -3.17
N ALA A 30 16.41 -6.10 -2.21
CA ALA A 30 16.78 -5.84 -0.83
C ALA A 30 18.13 -5.12 -0.70
N HIS A 31 19.10 -5.51 -1.53
CA HIS A 31 20.44 -4.95 -1.54
C HIS A 31 20.53 -3.53 -2.12
N GLU A 32 19.51 -3.09 -2.87
CA GLU A 32 19.40 -1.73 -3.42
C GLU A 32 18.74 -0.76 -2.45
N ILE A 33 18.03 -1.27 -1.43
CA ILE A 33 17.40 -0.45 -0.40
C ILE A 33 18.51 0.14 0.50
N PRO A 34 18.59 1.47 0.67
CA PRO A 34 19.59 2.06 1.56
C PRO A 34 19.39 1.62 3.01
N ILE A 35 20.50 1.59 3.77
CA ILE A 35 20.47 1.23 5.20
C ILE A 35 19.58 2.22 5.95
N GLY A 36 18.69 1.69 6.80
CA GLY A 36 17.77 2.49 7.61
C GLY A 36 16.51 2.95 6.86
N TRP A 37 16.43 2.74 5.55
CA TRP A 37 15.24 3.11 4.77
C TRP A 37 14.14 2.06 4.89
N ARG A 38 12.89 2.52 4.88
CA ARG A 38 11.68 1.70 4.98
C ARG A 38 10.73 1.97 3.83
N ILE A 39 10.53 0.96 3.00
CA ILE A 39 9.49 0.93 1.97
C ILE A 39 8.19 0.39 2.58
N CYS A 40 7.08 1.08 2.36
CA CYS A 40 5.75 0.61 2.72
C CYS A 40 4.87 0.43 1.49
N GLY A 41 4.12 -0.66 1.49
CA GLY A 41 3.20 -1.04 0.44
C GLY A 41 2.20 -2.07 0.94
N GLU A 42 1.21 -2.36 0.12
CA GLU A 42 0.14 -3.32 0.41
C GLU A 42 0.38 -4.64 -0.33
N ASN A 43 0.24 -5.76 0.37
CA ASN A 43 0.29 -7.09 -0.23
C ASN A 43 -1.11 -7.49 -0.71
N LEU A 44 -1.33 -7.41 -2.01
CA LEU A 44 -2.60 -7.70 -2.67
C LEU A 44 -2.67 -9.13 -3.22
N TYR A 45 -1.81 -10.05 -2.77
CA TYR A 45 -1.85 -11.43 -3.25
C TYR A 45 -3.17 -12.14 -2.94
N ALA A 46 -3.72 -11.97 -1.73
CA ALA A 46 -4.95 -12.63 -1.31
C ALA A 46 -6.15 -11.71 -1.53
N GLU A 47 -7.26 -12.27 -2.02
CA GLU A 47 -8.56 -11.61 -1.97
C GLU A 47 -8.93 -11.35 -0.50
N HIS A 48 -9.16 -10.08 -0.17
CA HIS A 48 -9.70 -9.68 1.13
C HIS A 48 -11.22 -9.53 1.02
N SER A 49 -11.71 -8.29 0.96
CA SER A 49 -13.14 -8.00 0.80
C SER A 49 -13.55 -7.76 -0.65
N ILE A 50 -12.59 -7.48 -1.53
CA ILE A 50 -12.80 -7.17 -2.94
C ILE A 50 -11.78 -7.97 -3.78
N PRO A 51 -12.23 -8.77 -4.77
CA PRO A 51 -11.33 -9.44 -5.70
C PRO A 51 -10.76 -8.47 -6.73
N TYR A 52 -9.45 -8.54 -6.94
CA TYR A 52 -8.78 -7.82 -8.03
C TYR A 52 -8.40 -8.78 -9.16
N THR A 53 -8.77 -8.40 -10.39
CA THR A 53 -8.56 -9.23 -11.60
C THR A 53 -7.50 -8.70 -12.55
N ASN A 54 -6.97 -7.50 -12.31
CA ASN A 54 -6.12 -6.78 -13.26
C ASN A 54 -5.07 -5.89 -12.55
N LEU A 55 -4.40 -6.43 -11.51
CA LEU A 55 -3.37 -5.69 -10.78
C LEU A 55 -2.08 -5.55 -11.61
N PRO A 56 -1.38 -4.41 -11.55
CA PRO A 56 -0.05 -4.31 -12.16
C PRO A 56 0.99 -5.11 -11.37
N SER A 57 0.82 -5.23 -10.05
CA SER A 57 1.66 -6.06 -9.17
C SER A 57 0.86 -6.59 -7.98
N LEU A 58 1.31 -7.70 -7.38
CA LEU A 58 0.76 -8.22 -6.12
C LEU A 58 1.30 -7.49 -4.88
N PHE A 59 2.26 -6.58 -5.07
CA PHE A 59 2.69 -5.62 -4.06
C PHE A 59 2.66 -4.21 -4.64
N MET A 60 1.89 -3.33 -4.02
CA MET A 60 1.71 -1.95 -4.45
C MET A 60 2.34 -1.00 -3.42
N GLY A 61 3.34 -0.23 -3.83
CA GLY A 61 4.03 0.74 -2.98
C GLY A 61 3.20 2.01 -2.73
N PHE A 62 3.27 2.58 -1.53
CA PHE A 62 2.56 3.84 -1.21
C PHE A 62 3.38 4.87 -0.40
N SER A 63 4.51 4.48 0.19
CA SER A 63 5.42 5.46 0.83
C SER A 63 6.80 4.88 1.05
N ILE A 64 7.82 5.74 0.99
CA ILE A 64 9.18 5.43 1.44
C ILE A 64 9.56 6.37 2.58
N TRP A 65 10.28 5.85 3.55
CA TRP A 65 10.79 6.56 4.71
C TRP A 65 12.31 6.44 4.75
N ASN A 66 13.02 7.55 4.92
CA ASN A 66 14.48 7.56 5.05
C ASN A 66 14.93 7.14 6.46
N ASP A 67 16.24 7.10 6.67
CA ASP A 67 16.91 6.80 7.93
C ASP A 67 16.69 7.87 9.02
N HIS A 68 16.28 9.08 8.64
CA HIS A 68 15.81 10.13 9.55
C HIS A 68 14.34 9.98 9.96
N ASN A 69 13.67 8.91 9.51
CA ASN A 69 12.25 8.64 9.73
C ASN A 69 11.35 9.77 9.18
N GLU A 70 11.70 10.27 8.01
CA GLU A 70 10.93 11.21 7.22
C GLU A 70 10.33 10.49 6.03
N CYS A 71 9.05 10.73 5.76
CA CYS A 71 8.42 10.25 4.54
C CYS A 71 8.91 11.12 3.40
N LEU A 72 9.51 10.50 2.37
CA LEU A 72 9.96 11.22 1.17
C LEU A 72 8.80 11.97 0.52
N SER A 73 9.11 12.96 -0.31
CA SER A 73 8.10 13.55 -1.19
C SER A 73 7.50 12.48 -2.12
N TRP A 74 6.33 12.76 -2.68
CA TRP A 74 5.69 11.82 -3.60
C TRP A 74 6.52 11.63 -4.87
N ASP A 75 7.12 12.71 -5.40
CA ASP A 75 7.99 12.65 -6.57
C ASP A 75 9.21 11.77 -6.30
N GLU A 76 9.94 11.99 -5.21
CA GLU A 76 11.07 11.13 -4.81
C GLU A 76 10.61 9.68 -4.55
N THR A 77 9.41 9.49 -3.98
CA THR A 77 8.85 8.15 -3.77
C THR A 77 8.67 7.44 -5.12
N LEU A 78 8.17 8.12 -6.15
CA LEU A 78 7.99 7.56 -7.49
C LEU A 78 9.32 7.26 -8.18
N GLU A 79 10.31 8.15 -8.05
CA GLU A 79 11.66 7.93 -8.59
C GLU A 79 12.30 6.66 -8.01
N TRP A 80 12.22 6.49 -6.68
CA TRP A 80 12.72 5.28 -6.02
C TRP A 80 11.92 4.04 -6.39
N PHE A 81 10.61 4.14 -6.57
CA PHE A 81 9.80 3.03 -7.04
C PHE A 81 10.16 2.61 -8.45
N GLU A 82 10.46 3.55 -9.35
CA GLU A 82 10.96 3.24 -10.68
C GLU A 82 12.31 2.51 -10.62
N ILE A 83 13.27 3.01 -9.83
CA ILE A 83 14.58 2.37 -9.64
C ILE A 83 14.42 0.93 -9.14
N LEU A 84 13.56 0.72 -8.14
CA LEU A 84 13.38 -0.57 -7.49
C LEU A 84 12.39 -1.49 -8.22
N GLY A 85 11.80 -1.06 -9.35
CA GLY A 85 10.77 -1.82 -10.07
C GLY A 85 9.52 -2.11 -9.22
N ILE A 86 9.13 -1.19 -8.34
CA ILE A 86 7.95 -1.30 -7.49
C ILE A 86 6.80 -0.52 -8.13
N GLU A 87 5.67 -1.19 -8.37
CA GLU A 87 4.46 -0.54 -8.86
C GLU A 87 3.81 0.34 -7.76
N PRO A 88 3.61 1.66 -7.99
CA PRO A 88 2.93 2.53 -7.03
C PRO A 88 1.41 2.33 -7.05
N VAL A 89 0.76 2.58 -5.92
CA VAL A 89 -0.71 2.77 -5.89
C VAL A 89 -1.13 3.89 -6.85
N PRO A 90 -2.32 3.78 -7.49
CA PRO A 90 -2.75 4.77 -8.47
C PRO A 90 -2.99 6.13 -7.82
N VAL A 91 -2.53 7.20 -8.48
CA VAL A 91 -2.82 8.58 -8.10
C VAL A 91 -4.18 8.97 -8.68
N LEU A 92 -5.12 9.33 -7.81
CA LEU A 92 -6.45 9.79 -8.22
C LEU A 92 -6.51 11.30 -8.48
N TYR A 93 -5.67 12.06 -7.76
CA TYR A 93 -5.58 13.51 -7.83
C TYR A 93 -4.22 13.97 -7.31
N ASP A 94 -3.62 14.92 -8.01
CA ASP A 94 -2.39 15.62 -7.61
C ASP A 94 -2.59 17.13 -7.79
N GLY A 95 -2.45 17.87 -6.69
CA GLY A 95 -2.71 19.30 -6.66
C GLY A 95 -3.03 19.84 -5.27
N ILE A 96 -3.45 21.12 -5.25
CA ILE A 96 -3.86 21.80 -4.02
C ILE A 96 -5.11 21.12 -3.45
N PHE A 97 -5.11 20.87 -2.15
CA PHE A 97 -6.24 20.24 -1.47
C PHE A 97 -7.54 21.01 -1.72
N ASP A 98 -8.53 20.29 -2.24
CA ASP A 98 -9.89 20.76 -2.48
C ASP A 98 -10.84 19.64 -2.03
N GLU A 99 -11.49 19.85 -0.88
CA GLU A 99 -12.29 18.82 -0.22
C GLU A 99 -13.43 18.32 -1.10
N ASP A 100 -14.08 19.24 -1.83
CA ASP A 100 -15.23 18.91 -2.69
C ASP A 100 -14.79 18.09 -3.89
N LYS A 101 -13.68 18.47 -4.55
CA LYS A 101 -13.11 17.67 -5.64
C LYS A 101 -12.68 16.29 -5.16
N ILE A 102 -11.99 16.21 -4.02
CA ILE A 102 -11.45 14.96 -3.49
C ILE A 102 -12.59 14.01 -3.11
N LYS A 103 -13.66 14.50 -2.45
CA LYS A 103 -14.83 13.68 -2.13
C LYS A 103 -15.52 13.11 -3.37
N GLN A 104 -15.48 13.83 -4.50
CA GLN A 104 -16.08 13.38 -5.75
C GLN A 104 -15.29 12.27 -6.47
N LEU A 105 -14.04 11.99 -6.06
CA LEU A 105 -13.21 10.94 -6.65
C LEU A 105 -13.65 9.52 -6.30
N TYR A 106 -14.49 9.35 -5.28
CA TYR A 106 -14.96 8.05 -4.82
C TYR A 106 -16.47 8.04 -4.66
N LYS A 107 -17.15 7.39 -5.61
CA LYS A 107 -18.61 7.33 -5.65
C LYS A 107 -19.09 5.94 -5.26
N SER A 108 -20.41 5.79 -5.07
CA SER A 108 -21.02 4.50 -4.77
C SER A 108 -20.75 3.43 -5.84
N SER A 109 -20.52 3.84 -7.09
CA SER A 109 -20.10 2.95 -8.18
C SER A 109 -18.72 2.30 -7.99
N ASP A 110 -17.87 2.86 -7.11
CA ASP A 110 -16.51 2.39 -6.88
C ASP A 110 -16.40 1.46 -5.68
N TRP A 111 -17.48 1.29 -4.91
CA TRP A 111 -17.48 0.54 -3.65
C TRP A 111 -17.23 -0.96 -3.81
N GLU A 112 -17.51 -1.50 -4.99
CA GLU A 112 -17.20 -2.90 -5.34
C GLU A 112 -15.78 -3.07 -5.88
N ARG A 113 -15.04 -1.98 -6.12
CA ARG A 113 -13.71 -1.98 -6.75
C ARG A 113 -12.60 -1.52 -5.82
N SER A 114 -12.91 -0.66 -4.86
CA SER A 114 -11.95 -0.12 -3.90
C SER A 114 -12.62 0.20 -2.57
N GLU A 115 -11.84 0.07 -1.49
CA GLU A 115 -12.29 0.32 -0.12
C GLU A 115 -12.43 1.81 0.20
N GLY A 116 -11.75 2.65 -0.58
CA GLY A 116 -11.63 4.08 -0.38
C GLY A 116 -10.31 4.60 -0.94
N TYR A 117 -9.82 5.72 -0.39
CA TYR A 117 -8.57 6.34 -0.80
C TYR A 117 -7.81 6.93 0.40
N VAL A 118 -6.53 7.17 0.19
CA VAL A 118 -5.64 7.85 1.13
C VAL A 118 -5.29 9.21 0.55
N ILE A 119 -5.25 10.22 1.42
CA ILE A 119 -4.77 11.56 1.12
C ILE A 119 -3.46 11.72 1.86
N ARG A 120 -2.40 12.18 1.19
CA ARG A 120 -1.12 12.50 1.81
C ARG A 120 -0.61 13.85 1.33
N LYS A 121 0.22 14.51 2.13
CA LYS A 121 1.03 15.63 1.64
C LYS A 121 1.98 15.13 0.54
N ALA A 122 2.06 15.88 -0.55
CA ALA A 122 2.98 15.59 -1.66
C ALA A 122 4.44 15.85 -1.25
N ALA A 123 4.72 16.93 -0.53
CA ALA A 123 6.07 17.22 -0.02
C ALA A 123 6.48 16.27 1.12
N GLN A 124 7.79 16.16 1.34
CA GLN A 124 8.38 15.42 2.48
C GLN A 124 7.81 15.90 3.83
N PHE A 125 7.67 14.97 4.77
CA PHE A 125 7.28 15.28 6.15
C PHE A 125 7.87 14.29 7.17
N PRO A 126 8.19 14.75 8.40
CA PRO A 126 8.68 13.87 9.45
C PRO A 126 7.58 12.96 9.98
N TYR A 127 7.94 11.79 10.52
CA TYR A 127 6.97 10.86 11.12
C TYR A 127 6.08 11.48 12.20
N GLY A 128 6.63 12.42 12.99
CA GLY A 128 5.86 13.16 14.00
C GLY A 128 4.67 13.93 13.44
N ALA A 129 4.70 14.30 12.15
CA ALA A 129 3.62 14.98 11.46
C ALA A 129 2.64 14.03 10.74
N PHE A 130 2.83 12.71 10.81
CA PHE A 130 2.01 11.74 10.05
C PHE A 130 0.51 11.94 10.26
N LYS A 131 0.07 12.19 11.50
CA LYS A 131 -1.36 12.37 11.85
C LYS A 131 -2.03 13.57 11.19
N ILE A 132 -1.25 14.57 10.76
CA ILE A 132 -1.76 15.78 10.11
C ILE A 132 -1.41 15.82 8.61
N CYS A 133 -0.46 15.01 8.16
CA CYS A 133 -0.05 14.92 6.77
C CYS A 133 -0.71 13.77 6.01
N VAL A 134 -1.37 12.83 6.69
CA VAL A 134 -2.03 11.68 6.07
C VAL A 134 -3.42 11.49 6.64
N ALA A 135 -4.40 11.33 5.74
CA ALA A 135 -5.78 11.01 6.06
C ALA A 135 -6.27 9.87 5.17
N LYS A 136 -7.37 9.21 5.56
CA LYS A 136 -8.02 8.20 4.74
C LYS A 136 -9.52 8.47 4.68
N TYR A 137 -10.11 8.17 3.54
CA TYR A 137 -11.55 8.17 3.34
C TYR A 137 -11.95 6.76 2.93
N VAL A 138 -12.86 6.15 3.69
CA VAL A 138 -13.38 4.80 3.43
C VAL A 138 -14.90 4.86 3.43
N ARG A 139 -15.54 3.95 2.69
CA ARG A 139 -17.02 3.89 2.66
C ARG A 139 -17.61 3.62 4.05
N GLU A 140 -18.83 4.11 4.25
CA GLU A 140 -19.63 3.77 5.43
C GLU A 140 -19.88 2.25 5.49
N ASN A 141 -19.88 1.66 6.69
CA ASN A 141 -19.95 0.21 6.91
C ASN A 141 -18.80 -0.64 6.33
N HIS A 142 -17.64 -0.04 6.02
CA HIS A 142 -16.43 -0.77 5.63
C HIS A 142 -15.92 -1.75 6.73
N ILE A 143 -16.27 -1.54 8.01
CA ILE A 143 -15.97 -2.50 9.07
C ILE A 143 -16.94 -3.69 8.96
N GLN A 144 -16.66 -4.59 8.01
CA GLN A 144 -17.25 -5.93 8.00
C GLN A 144 -16.27 -6.88 8.69
N THR A 145 -16.58 -7.16 9.96
CA THR A 145 -16.04 -8.25 10.78
C THR A 145 -14.53 -8.25 11.07
N THR A 146 -14.21 -7.86 12.30
CA THR A 146 -12.97 -8.18 13.05
C THR A 146 -12.75 -9.69 13.31
N LYS A 147 -13.52 -10.58 12.69
CA LYS A 147 -13.35 -12.03 12.83
C LYS A 147 -12.43 -12.54 11.73
N HIS A 148 -11.15 -12.66 12.06
CA HIS A 148 -10.16 -13.55 11.43
C HIS A 148 -10.49 -13.99 10.00
N TRP A 149 -10.15 -13.17 8.99
CA TRP A 149 -10.26 -13.53 7.57
C TRP A 149 -9.51 -14.84 7.22
N MET A 150 -8.56 -15.27 8.06
CA MET A 150 -7.85 -16.55 7.93
C MET A 150 -8.56 -17.76 8.57
N GLN A 151 -9.69 -17.60 9.26
CA GLN A 151 -10.44 -18.72 9.81
C GLN A 151 -11.58 -19.13 8.86
N GLY A 152 -11.30 -20.11 8.01
CA GLY A 152 -12.34 -20.94 7.38
C GLY A 152 -12.71 -20.61 5.93
N ARG A 153 -12.06 -19.66 5.25
CA ARG A 153 -12.20 -19.47 3.80
C ARG A 153 -10.91 -19.87 3.06
N PRO A 154 -11.00 -20.62 1.96
CA PRO A 154 -9.84 -20.85 1.09
C PRO A 154 -9.35 -19.51 0.53
N ILE A 155 -8.04 -19.29 0.57
CA ILE A 155 -7.43 -18.08 -0.01
C ILE A 155 -7.57 -18.15 -1.52
N ILE A 156 -8.21 -17.13 -2.09
CA ILE A 156 -8.32 -16.95 -3.53
C ILE A 156 -7.24 -15.93 -3.93
N PRO A 157 -6.24 -16.31 -4.75
CA PRO A 157 -5.25 -15.36 -5.23
C PRO A 157 -5.86 -14.32 -6.17
N ASN A 158 -5.52 -13.05 -5.98
CA ASN A 158 -5.80 -12.02 -6.97
C ASN A 158 -4.97 -12.25 -8.23
N LYS A 159 -5.42 -11.66 -9.35
CA LYS A 159 -4.78 -11.82 -10.66
C LYS A 159 -4.04 -10.57 -11.08
N MET A 160 -2.79 -10.76 -11.52
CA MET A 160 -2.05 -9.73 -12.23
C MET A 160 -2.55 -9.59 -13.67
N ARG A 161 -2.36 -8.41 -14.26
CA ARG A 161 -2.55 -8.17 -15.70
C ARG A 161 -1.67 -9.15 -16.50
N LYS A 162 -2.22 -9.70 -17.58
CA LYS A 162 -1.46 -10.51 -18.56
C LYS A 162 -0.67 -9.63 -19.51
#